data_AF-A0A7X7YPI4-F1
#
_entry.id   AF-A0A7X7YPI4-F1
#
_cell.length_a   1.000
_cell.length_b   1.000
_cell.length_c   1.000
_cell.angle_alpha   90.00
_cell.angle_beta   90.00
_cell.angle_gamma   90.00
#
_symmetry.space_group_name_H-M   'P 1'
#
loop_
_entity.id
_entity.type
_entity.pdbx_description
1 polymer ?
#
loop_
_entity_poly.entity_id
_entity_poly.type
_entity_poly.pdbx_seq_one_letter_code
_entity_poly.pdbx_strand_id
1 'polypeptide(L)' 'EAEKIVDLSKLPNDVSETLRIVRIGDYDVCACIGEHVEHTSEIGRFEIISHDYENGRWRVRFKLRKSG' A
#
# COMPACT_ATOMS: atom_id res chain seq x y z
N GLU A 1 20.75 -1.30 -6.46
CA GLU A 1 20.21 -0.20 -5.62
C GLU A 1 18.73 -0.37 -5.22
N ALA A 2 17.84 -0.92 -6.06
CA ALA A 2 16.41 -1.12 -5.69
C ALA A 2 16.15 -2.25 -4.66
N GLU A 3 17.05 -3.24 -4.54
CA GLU A 3 16.89 -4.40 -3.65
C GLU A 3 17.00 -4.08 -2.15
N LYS A 4 17.51 -2.89 -1.80
CA LYS A 4 17.71 -2.49 -0.38
C LYS A 4 16.49 -1.81 0.25
N ILE A 5 15.51 -1.42 -0.57
CA ILE A 5 14.34 -0.65 -0.11
C ILE A 5 13.06 -1.50 -0.19
N VAL A 6 13.07 -2.56 -1.01
CA VAL A 6 11.88 -3.38 -1.28
C VAL A 6 12.26 -4.83 -1.07
N ASP A 7 11.48 -5.52 -0.24
CA ASP A 7 11.64 -6.95 0.03
C ASP A 7 11.25 -7.75 -1.23
N LEU A 8 12.24 -7.98 -2.11
CA LEU A 8 12.07 -8.69 -3.38
C LEU A 8 11.71 -10.17 -3.20
N SER A 9 11.78 -10.72 -1.98
CA SER A 9 11.34 -12.09 -1.69
C SER A 9 9.84 -12.31 -1.94
N LYS A 10 9.06 -11.23 -2.03
CA LYS A 10 7.62 -11.27 -2.30
C LYS A 10 7.27 -11.25 -3.79
N LEU A 11 8.26 -11.13 -4.67
CA LEU A 11 8.06 -11.08 -6.11
C LEU A 11 8.19 -12.49 -6.71
N PRO A 12 7.26 -12.93 -7.58
CA PRO A 12 7.38 -14.22 -8.27
C PRO A 12 8.60 -14.24 -9.19
N ASN A 13 9.13 -15.41 -9.54
CA ASN A 13 10.34 -15.52 -10.37
C ASN A 13 10.21 -14.96 -11.81
N ASP A 14 8.99 -14.59 -12.22
CA ASP A 14 8.64 -14.10 -13.57
C ASP A 14 8.19 -12.63 -13.54
N VAL A 15 8.97 -11.76 -12.88
CA VAL A 15 8.66 -10.32 -12.82
C VAL A 15 9.37 -9.60 -13.95
N SER A 16 8.62 -8.75 -14.66
CA SER A 16 9.11 -7.77 -15.63
C SER A 16 10.44 -7.12 -15.22
N GLU A 17 11.33 -6.90 -16.19
CA GLU A 17 12.63 -6.22 -16.01
C GLU A 17 12.52 -4.83 -15.37
N THR A 18 11.34 -4.20 -15.46
CA THR A 18 11.05 -2.92 -14.82
C THR A 18 9.99 -3.08 -13.72
N LEU A 19 10.35 -2.61 -12.52
CA LEU A 19 9.50 -2.62 -11.33
C LEU A 19 9.20 -1.19 -10.90
N ARG A 20 7.92 -0.85 -10.76
CA ARG A 20 7.51 0.45 -10.22
C ARG A 20 7.41 0.39 -8.70
N ILE A 21 8.15 1.26 -8.04
CA ILE A 21 8.17 1.39 -6.59
C ILE A 21 7.41 2.65 -6.18
N VAL A 22 6.49 2.50 -5.24
CA VAL A 22 5.76 3.58 -4.59
C VAL A 22 6.33 3.75 -3.19
N ARG A 23 6.69 4.99 -2.84
CA ARG A 23 7.26 5.34 -1.54
C ARG A 23 6.37 6.37 -0.86
N ILE A 24 5.95 6.07 0.36
CA ILE A 24 5.17 6.95 1.23
C ILE A 24 6.12 7.46 2.30
N GLY A 25 6.78 8.60 2.04
CA GLY A 25 7.72 9.23 2.98
C GLY A 25 8.79 8.26 3.50
N ASP A 26 8.90 8.16 4.82
CA ASP A 26 9.67 7.17 5.58
C ASP A 26 8.78 6.07 6.20
N TYR A 27 7.49 6.07 5.88
CA TYR A 27 6.49 5.18 6.47
C TYR A 27 6.41 3.82 5.77
N ASP A 28 6.30 3.81 4.43
CA ASP A 28 6.13 2.57 3.66
C ASP A 28 6.76 2.65 2.27
N VAL A 29 7.25 1.52 1.77
CA VAL A 29 7.74 1.37 0.40
C VAL A 29 7.27 0.03 -0.17
N CYS A 30 6.53 0.07 -1.28
CA CYS A 30 5.99 -1.13 -1.90
C CYS A 30 6.10 -1.10 -3.43
N ALA A 31 6.21 -2.28 -4.03
CA ALA A 31 6.07 -2.43 -5.48
C ALA A 31 4.59 -2.37 -5.85
N CYS A 32 4.20 -1.39 -6.66
CA CYS A 32 2.81 -1.20 -7.08
C CYS A 32 2.72 -0.61 -8.49
N ILE A 33 1.85 -1.18 -9.31
CA ILE A 33 1.56 -0.68 -10.67
C ILE A 33 0.38 0.31 -10.69
N GLY A 34 -0.41 0.38 -9.62
CA GLY A 34 -1.63 1.18 -9.54
C GLY A 34 -1.40 2.69 -9.59
N GLU A 35 -2.46 3.45 -9.84
CA GLU A 35 -2.44 4.90 -9.74
C GLU A 35 -2.52 5.34 -8.26
N HIS A 36 -1.73 6.34 -7.89
CA HIS A 36 -1.67 6.88 -6.54
C HIS A 36 -1.74 8.41 -6.61
N VAL A 37 -2.32 9.02 -5.57
CA VAL A 37 -2.22 10.47 -5.33
C VAL A 37 -0.77 10.87 -5.03
N GLU A 38 -0.45 12.15 -5.22
CA GLU A 38 0.91 12.66 -5.02
C GLU A 38 1.23 12.84 -3.52
N HIS A 39 0.23 13.21 -2.72
CA HIS A 39 0.36 13.46 -1.28
C HIS A 39 -0.72 12.73 -0.47
N THR A 40 -0.34 12.22 0.71
CA THR A 40 -1.27 11.53 1.62
C THR A 40 -2.40 12.42 2.13
N SER A 41 -2.22 13.74 2.13
CA SER A 41 -3.26 14.72 2.44
C SER A 41 -4.44 14.69 1.47
N GLU A 42 -4.24 14.22 0.25
CA GLU A 42 -5.29 14.14 -0.79
C GLU A 42 -6.24 12.95 -0.56
N ILE A 43 -5.84 11.96 0.26
CA ILE A 43 -6.65 10.77 0.58
C ILE A 43 -7.94 11.16 1.33
N GLY A 44 -7.93 12.31 2.02
CA GLY A 44 -9.03 12.76 2.86
C GLY A 44 -9.07 12.04 4.20
N ARG A 45 -10.26 11.90 4.79
CA ARG A 45 -10.43 11.28 6.10
C ARG A 45 -10.56 9.76 5.96
N PHE A 46 -9.60 9.04 6.54
CA PHE A 46 -9.64 7.58 6.67
C PHE A 46 -10.49 7.18 7.87
N GLU A 47 -11.56 6.43 7.65
CA GLU A 47 -12.47 5.95 8.69
C GLU A 47 -12.54 4.42 8.70
N ILE A 48 -12.16 3.79 9.81
CA ILE A 48 -12.38 2.35 10.03
C ILE A 48 -13.85 2.13 10.38
N ILE A 49 -14.52 1.27 9.62
CA ILE A 49 -15.96 1.01 9.76
C ILE A 49 -16.20 -0.21 10.65
N SER A 50 -15.40 -1.25 10.45
CA SER A 50 -15.47 -2.46 11.24
C SER A 50 -14.19 -3.28 11.08
N HIS A 51 -13.98 -4.21 12.00
CA HIS A 51 -12.94 -5.22 11.90
C HIS A 51 -13.45 -6.55 12.45
N ASP A 52 -12.96 -7.65 11.89
CA ASP A 52 -13.16 -9.00 12.41
C ASP A 52 -11.86 -9.81 12.35
N TYR A 53 -11.76 -10.82 13.21
CA TYR A 53 -10.65 -11.74 13.25
C TYR A 53 -11.17 -13.16 13.20
N GLU A 54 -10.94 -13.84 12.08
CA GLU A 54 -11.38 -15.21 11.85
C GLU A 54 -10.29 -15.99 11.12
N ASN A 55 -10.11 -17.26 11.46
CA ASN A 55 -9.16 -18.17 10.80
C ASN A 55 -7.73 -17.62 10.68
N GLY A 56 -7.22 -16.95 11.72
CA GLY A 56 -5.87 -16.40 11.71
C GLY A 56 -5.70 -15.11 10.90
N ARG A 57 -6.77 -14.56 10.33
CA ARG A 57 -6.74 -13.37 9.48
C ARG A 57 -7.49 -12.22 10.13
N TRP A 58 -6.79 -11.11 10.33
CA TRP A 58 -7.43 -9.85 10.70
C TRP A 58 -7.92 -9.11 9.45
N ARG A 59 -9.20 -8.79 9.40
CA ARG A 59 -9.80 -8.05 8.29
C ARG A 59 -10.30 -6.70 8.79
N VAL A 60 -9.70 -5.63 8.29
CA VAL A 60 -10.12 -4.25 8.55
C VAL A 60 -10.89 -3.72 7.34
N ARG A 61 -12.07 -3.13 7.57
CA ARG A 61 -12.87 -2.44 6.55
C ARG A 61 -12.82 -0.94 6.82
N PHE A 62 -12.50 -0.16 5.80
CA PHE A 62 -12.40 1.30 5.91
C PHE A 62 -13.13 2.00 4.75
N LYS A 63 -13.41 3.29 4.94
CA LYS A 63 -13.88 4.21 3.89
C LYS A 63 -13.00 5.46 3.92
N LEU A 64 -12.89 6.08 2.75
CA LEU A 64 -12.33 7.42 2.60
C LEU A 64 -13.49 8.39 2.46
N ARG A 65 -13.55 9.39 3.35
CA ARG A 65 -14.50 10.51 3.23
C ARG A 65 -13.75 11.71 2.67
N LYS A 66 -14.38 12.43 1.75
CA LYS A 66 -13.86 13.73 1.32
C LYS A 66 -13.80 14.66 2.52
N SER A 67 -12.65 15.29 2.72
CA SER A 67 -12.57 16.49 3.55
C SER A 67 -13.42 17.55 2.85
N GLY A 68 -14.48 18.02 3.53
CA GLY A 68 -15.36 19.07 3.02
C GLY A 68 -14.66 20.40 2.89
#